data_AF-A0A9D1JS99-F1
#
_entry.id   AF-A0A9D1JS99-F1
#
_cell.length_a   1.000
_cell.length_b   1.000
_cell.length_c   1.000
_cell.angle_alpha   90.00
_cell.angle_beta   90.00
_cell.angle_gamma   90.00
#
_symmetry.space_group_name_H-M   'P 1'
#
loop_
_entity.id
_entity.type
_entity.pdbx_description
1 polymer ?
#
loop_
_entity_poly.entity_id
_entity_poly.type
_entity_poly.pdbx_seq_one_letter_code
_entity_poly.pdbx_strand_id
1 'polypeptide(L)'
;MGKYTEEKKQYYMSIIKTISEHEDFGKRNPVDIGIDCGYTEEDVLGMIEMLRAMQEEEDEKKGTSGKNNKYYFLLRQDYDKACIVSVEIDSWKVEIVKSIEMFQGELLGPCTRIDKWQIKENVFVYTIRHSENVIGIRNNIVKEIYWENLETGEQRKLLTDENIKNFVIRESDVCIVVGNDIILWKNDGSVYKKKYAVGFGFSDLLIAADDKIYGVESSCVYKLDPNLDSQEIGRTSGMYKIGAVEYFNRRLSWYCYEEEVHIFSGSSWNYKKYTEGEENSYSSGHNGFYAGSLDVYSGILVGVFSKNYRLLQDEIWSIDNKNKICSFKRKTSKDSNQGQVISIPEKDIFIGVAGEDKKAEYLIKIDLRNERQTQILPVKLPKE
;
A
#
# COMPACT_ATOMS: atom_id res chain seq x y z
N MET A 1 -10.32 -1.92 34.09
CA MET A 1 -10.95 -0.93 34.99
C MET A 1 -11.02 0.39 34.23
N GLY A 2 -12.22 0.89 33.94
CA GLY A 2 -12.44 1.95 32.95
C GLY A 2 -11.79 3.29 33.33
N LYS A 3 -11.19 3.94 32.33
CA LYS A 3 -10.40 5.19 32.46
C LYS A 3 -11.22 6.41 32.92
N TYR A 4 -12.55 6.31 32.99
CA TYR A 4 -13.47 7.40 33.33
C TYR A 4 -14.45 6.99 34.43
N THR A 5 -14.71 7.91 35.37
CA THR A 5 -15.78 7.76 36.37
C THR A 5 -17.15 7.84 35.71
N GLU A 6 -18.17 7.23 36.32
CA GLU A 6 -19.54 7.21 35.78
C GLU A 6 -20.11 8.63 35.61
N GLU A 7 -19.83 9.51 36.57
CA GLU A 7 -20.22 10.93 36.51
C GLU A 7 -19.59 11.65 35.31
N LYS A 8 -18.31 11.36 35.01
CA LYS A 8 -17.62 11.97 33.87
C LYS A 8 -18.12 11.43 32.53
N LYS A 9 -18.53 10.15 32.48
CA LYS A 9 -19.19 9.58 31.30
C LYS A 9 -20.54 10.25 31.03
N GLN A 10 -21.38 10.42 32.05
CA GLN A 10 -22.68 11.09 31.91
C GLN A 10 -22.52 12.53 31.43
N TYR A 11 -21.53 13.25 31.96
CA TYR A 11 -21.18 14.59 31.49
C TYR A 11 -20.83 14.62 30.00
N TYR A 12 -19.91 13.77 29.54
CA TYR A 12 -19.53 13.72 28.13
C TYR A 12 -20.66 13.25 27.21
N MET A 13 -21.54 12.34 27.66
CA MET A 13 -22.75 11.96 26.91
C MET A 13 -23.72 13.12 26.71
N SER A 14 -23.80 14.05 27.66
CA SER A 14 -24.59 15.27 27.50
C SER A 14 -24.01 16.22 26.43
N ILE A 15 -22.68 16.30 26.33
CA ILE A 15 -21.99 17.08 25.30
C ILE A 15 -22.24 16.47 23.91
N ILE A 16 -22.12 15.14 23.79
CA ILE A 16 -22.38 14.41 22.53
C ILE A 16 -23.79 14.72 22.01
N LYS A 17 -24.78 14.58 22.89
CA LYS A 17 -26.18 14.81 22.53
C LYS A 17 -26.37 16.23 21.98
N THR A 18 -25.87 17.23 22.71
CA THR A 18 -26.00 18.64 22.34
C THR A 18 -25.32 18.95 20.99
N ILE A 19 -24.12 18.41 20.76
CA ILE A 19 -23.41 18.57 19.47
C ILE A 19 -24.17 17.85 18.33
N SER A 20 -24.68 16.64 18.58
CA SER A 20 -25.39 15.84 17.56
C SER A 20 -26.74 16.41 17.13
N GLU A 21 -27.37 17.21 17.99
CA GLU A 21 -28.65 17.88 17.75
C GLU A 21 -28.46 19.29 17.13
N HIS A 22 -27.22 19.76 16.99
CA HIS A 22 -26.91 21.06 16.39
C HIS A 22 -27.16 21.05 14.87
N GLU A 23 -27.67 22.16 14.31
CA GLU A 23 -28.05 22.26 12.88
C GLU A 23 -26.89 22.08 11.89
N ASP A 24 -25.67 22.38 12.36
CA ASP A 24 -24.41 22.23 11.62
C ASP A 24 -23.71 20.89 11.85
N PHE A 25 -24.33 19.95 12.58
CA PHE A 25 -23.74 18.64 12.81
C PHE A 25 -23.48 17.90 11.48
N GLY A 26 -22.25 17.42 11.30
CA GLY A 26 -21.79 16.81 10.05
C GLY A 26 -21.30 17.79 8.97
N LYS A 27 -21.46 19.10 9.18
CA LYS A 27 -20.97 20.16 8.27
C LYS A 27 -19.78 20.93 8.83
N ARG A 28 -19.69 21.06 10.17
CA ARG A 28 -18.61 21.77 10.88
C ARG A 28 -17.90 20.87 11.89
N ASN A 29 -16.70 21.27 12.32
CA ASN A 29 -15.90 20.55 13.30
C ASN A 29 -16.66 20.47 14.64
N PRO A 30 -16.79 19.27 15.24
CA PRO A 30 -17.42 19.09 16.55
C PRO A 30 -16.86 19.96 17.67
N VAL A 31 -15.57 20.32 17.61
CA VAL A 31 -14.94 21.22 18.60
C VAL A 31 -15.54 22.62 18.51
N ASP A 32 -15.66 23.16 17.29
CA ASP A 32 -16.23 24.50 17.07
C ASP A 32 -17.70 24.55 17.48
N ILE A 33 -18.47 23.50 17.14
CA ILE A 33 -19.88 23.36 17.55
C ILE A 33 -19.98 23.28 19.08
N GLY A 34 -19.09 22.52 19.73
CA GLY A 34 -19.07 22.38 21.19
C GLY A 34 -18.79 23.71 21.91
N ILE A 35 -17.88 24.52 21.38
CA ILE A 35 -17.59 25.87 21.90
C ILE A 35 -18.80 26.79 21.71
N ASP A 36 -19.43 26.78 20.54
CA ASP A 36 -20.65 27.56 20.25
C ASP A 36 -21.82 27.16 21.19
N CYS A 37 -21.90 25.88 21.55
CA CYS A 37 -22.85 25.33 22.52
C CYS A 37 -22.48 25.63 23.99
N GLY A 38 -21.39 26.35 24.25
CA GLY A 38 -20.98 26.80 25.59
C GLY A 38 -20.08 25.84 26.36
N TYR A 39 -19.52 24.82 25.72
CA TYR A 39 -18.55 23.91 26.34
C TYR A 39 -17.11 24.39 26.14
N THR A 40 -16.21 23.98 27.03
CA THR A 40 -14.78 24.26 26.85
C THR A 40 -14.18 23.34 25.79
N GLU A 41 -13.14 23.80 25.09
CA GLU A 41 -12.40 22.94 24.14
C GLU A 41 -11.87 21.67 24.81
N GLU A 42 -11.39 21.77 26.06
CA GLU A 42 -10.90 20.64 26.85
C GLU A 42 -12.00 19.59 27.09
N ASP A 43 -13.23 20.03 27.41
CA ASP A 43 -14.35 19.13 27.63
C ASP A 43 -14.77 18.40 26.35
N VAL A 44 -14.75 19.11 25.21
CA VAL A 44 -15.12 18.53 23.92
C VAL A 44 -14.05 17.54 23.44
N LEU A 45 -12.77 17.86 23.62
CA LEU A 45 -11.68 16.93 23.34
C LEU A 45 -11.73 15.69 24.26
N GLY A 46 -12.00 15.90 25.56
CA GLY A 46 -12.18 14.81 26.52
C GLY A 46 -13.36 13.90 26.18
N MET A 47 -14.44 14.45 25.66
CA MET A 47 -15.57 13.69 25.13
C MET A 47 -15.18 12.87 23.88
N ILE A 48 -14.44 13.47 22.94
CA ILE A 48 -13.95 12.77 21.74
C ILE A 48 -13.02 11.60 22.13
N GLU A 49 -12.14 11.80 23.11
CA GLU A 49 -11.29 10.74 23.65
C GLU A 49 -12.10 9.62 24.32
N MET A 50 -13.18 9.96 25.03
CA MET A 50 -14.09 8.97 25.60
C MET A 50 -14.80 8.16 24.52
N LEU A 51 -15.34 8.81 23.47
CA LEU A 51 -15.97 8.12 22.35
C LEU A 51 -15.02 7.16 21.66
N ARG A 52 -13.76 7.56 21.45
CA ARG A 52 -12.72 6.68 20.89
C ARG A 52 -12.46 5.48 21.79
N ALA A 53 -12.30 5.69 23.09
CA ALA A 53 -12.10 4.59 24.03
C ALA A 53 -13.30 3.64 24.10
N MET A 54 -14.53 4.17 24.01
CA MET A 54 -15.76 3.36 23.97
C MET A 54 -15.89 2.59 22.66
N GLN A 55 -15.51 3.20 21.53
CA GLN A 55 -15.46 2.53 20.23
C GLN A 55 -14.40 1.44 20.21
N GLU A 56 -13.22 1.67 20.77
CA GLU A 56 -12.17 0.67 20.97
C GLU A 56 -12.66 -0.49 21.86
N GLU A 57 -13.34 -0.21 22.98
CA GLU A 57 -13.92 -1.24 23.86
C GLU A 57 -15.09 -2.00 23.20
N GLU A 58 -15.89 -1.36 22.37
CA GLU A 58 -16.96 -2.01 21.60
C GLU A 58 -16.42 -2.85 20.43
N ASP A 59 -15.38 -2.37 19.76
CA ASP A 59 -14.69 -3.09 18.68
C ASP A 59 -13.94 -4.31 19.22
N GLU A 60 -13.43 -4.24 20.46
CA GLU A 60 -12.89 -5.38 21.21
C GLU A 60 -13.99 -6.39 21.61
N LYS A 61 -15.20 -5.95 21.93
CA LYS A 61 -16.34 -6.82 22.29
C LYS A 61 -17.07 -7.44 21.10
N LYS A 62 -17.10 -6.74 19.96
CA LYS A 62 -17.80 -7.18 18.73
C LYS A 62 -16.93 -8.04 17.80
N GLY A 63 -15.65 -8.25 18.12
CA GLY A 63 -14.75 -9.10 17.32
C GLY A 63 -14.53 -8.59 15.89
N THR A 64 -14.94 -7.36 15.59
CA THR A 64 -14.86 -6.74 14.26
C THR A 64 -13.60 -5.88 14.07
N SER A 65 -12.77 -5.74 15.10
CA SER A 65 -11.39 -5.31 14.94
C SER A 65 -10.51 -6.56 14.72
N GLY A 66 -10.36 -6.97 13.45
CA GLY A 66 -9.23 -7.80 13.07
C GLY A 66 -7.94 -7.02 13.26
N LYS A 67 -7.48 -6.81 14.49
CA LYS A 67 -6.09 -6.42 14.77
C LYS A 67 -5.24 -7.60 14.33
N ASN A 68 -4.87 -7.63 13.05
CA ASN A 68 -3.76 -8.45 12.59
C ASN A 68 -2.54 -8.06 13.44
N ASN A 69 -2.28 -8.85 14.48
CA ASN A 69 -1.11 -8.69 15.33
C ASN A 69 0.14 -9.19 14.59
N LYS A 70 -0.04 -9.88 13.45
CA LYS A 70 1.05 -10.38 12.61
C LYS A 70 1.03 -9.74 11.23
N TYR A 71 2.22 -9.33 10.78
CA TYR A 71 2.45 -8.83 9.43
C TYR A 71 3.57 -9.63 8.77
N TYR A 72 3.48 -9.81 7.45
CA TYR A 72 4.35 -10.72 6.71
C TYR A 72 5.19 -9.97 5.69
N PHE A 73 6.46 -10.34 5.60
CA PHE A 73 7.42 -9.70 4.70
C PHE A 73 8.25 -10.71 3.93
N LEU A 74 8.47 -10.47 2.64
CA LEU A 74 9.44 -11.22 1.84
C LEU A 74 10.82 -10.57 1.99
N LEU A 75 11.81 -11.34 2.45
CA LEU A 75 13.21 -10.95 2.59
C LEU A 75 14.09 -11.80 1.68
N ARG A 76 14.87 -11.16 0.81
CA ARG A 76 15.92 -11.81 0.04
C ARG A 76 17.17 -11.98 0.89
N GLN A 77 17.69 -13.19 0.94
CA GLN A 77 18.94 -13.52 1.62
C GLN A 77 20.12 -13.36 0.65
N ASP A 78 19.95 -13.86 -0.58
CA ASP A 78 20.90 -13.74 -1.68
C ASP A 78 20.14 -13.69 -3.03
N TYR A 79 20.79 -14.02 -4.14
CA TYR A 79 20.17 -14.01 -5.47
C TYR A 79 19.16 -15.15 -5.67
N ASP A 80 19.34 -16.26 -4.96
CA ASP A 80 18.61 -17.52 -5.15
C ASP A 80 17.78 -17.92 -3.92
N LYS A 81 17.92 -17.22 -2.81
CA LYS A 81 17.22 -17.53 -1.55
C LYS A 81 16.45 -16.32 -1.07
N ALA A 82 15.19 -16.54 -0.76
CA ALA A 82 14.35 -15.62 -0.03
C ALA A 82 13.63 -16.36 1.10
N CYS A 83 13.10 -15.61 2.06
CA CYS A 83 12.18 -16.15 3.05
C CYS A 83 11.02 -15.19 3.26
N ILE A 84 9.89 -15.73 3.70
CA ILE A 84 8.80 -14.96 4.27
C ILE A 84 8.96 -15.01 5.77
N VAL A 85 8.95 -13.83 6.39
CA VAL A 85 8.95 -13.66 7.84
C VAL A 85 7.63 -13.09 8.31
N SER A 86 7.23 -13.45 9.53
CA SER A 86 6.15 -12.78 10.25
C SER A 86 6.74 -11.89 11.34
N VAL A 87 6.10 -10.74 11.58
CA VAL A 87 6.41 -9.80 12.65
C VAL A 87 5.19 -9.68 13.53
N GLU A 88 5.31 -10.10 14.78
CA GLU A 88 4.28 -9.90 15.80
C GLU A 88 4.42 -8.49 16.39
N ILE A 89 3.40 -7.65 16.30
CA ILE A 89 3.50 -6.21 16.59
C ILE A 89 3.61 -5.93 18.08
N ASP A 90 2.95 -6.73 18.92
CA ASP A 90 2.95 -6.49 20.36
C ASP A 90 4.27 -6.92 21.02
N SER A 91 4.93 -7.94 20.49
CA SER A 91 6.20 -8.47 21.01
C SER A 91 7.44 -8.06 20.20
N TRP A 92 7.25 -7.55 18.98
CA TRP A 92 8.28 -7.35 17.95
C TRP A 92 9.05 -8.62 17.59
N LYS A 93 8.49 -9.79 17.89
CA LYS A 93 9.10 -11.07 17.56
C LYS A 93 9.02 -11.30 16.05
N VAL A 94 10.16 -11.67 15.46
CA VAL A 94 10.26 -12.02 14.05
C VAL A 94 10.51 -13.52 13.91
N GLU A 95 9.69 -14.19 13.11
CA GLU A 95 9.79 -15.63 12.83
C GLU A 95 9.79 -15.90 11.34
N ILE A 96 10.63 -16.85 10.90
CA ILE A 96 10.60 -17.33 9.52
C ILE A 96 9.40 -18.26 9.37
N VAL A 97 8.54 -17.92 8.42
CA VAL A 97 7.32 -18.67 8.10
C VAL A 97 7.59 -19.65 6.96
N LYS A 98 8.36 -19.20 5.96
CA LYS A 98 8.63 -19.99 4.76
C LYS A 98 9.99 -19.64 4.16
N SER A 99 10.75 -20.64 3.74
CA SER A 99 11.90 -20.47 2.87
C SER A 99 11.48 -20.63 1.41
N ILE A 100 12.06 -19.82 0.52
CA ILE A 100 11.79 -19.80 -0.91
C ILE A 100 13.12 -19.92 -1.63
N GLU A 101 13.29 -21.00 -2.38
CA GLU A 101 14.39 -21.16 -3.32
C GLU A 101 13.96 -20.60 -4.69
N MET A 102 14.64 -19.54 -5.12
CA MET A 102 14.52 -18.95 -6.44
C MET A 102 15.55 -19.65 -7.35
N PHE A 103 15.13 -20.70 -8.05
CA PHE A 103 16.03 -21.48 -8.90
C PHE A 103 16.63 -20.63 -10.03
N GLN A 104 17.95 -20.48 -10.01
CA GLN A 104 18.72 -20.00 -11.16
C GLN A 104 18.60 -21.01 -12.30
N GLY A 105 18.11 -20.56 -13.45
CA GLY A 105 18.56 -21.15 -14.70
C GLY A 105 19.96 -20.63 -14.97
N GLU A 106 20.84 -21.49 -15.49
CA GLU A 106 22.17 -21.10 -15.97
C GLU A 106 22.05 -19.87 -16.89
N LEU A 107 23.14 -19.11 -17.11
CA LEU A 107 23.17 -17.90 -17.96
C LEU A 107 22.51 -18.10 -19.36
N LEU A 108 22.39 -19.35 -19.81
CA LEU A 108 21.80 -19.81 -21.06
C LEU A 108 20.75 -20.94 -20.89
N GLY A 109 20.33 -21.28 -19.66
CA GLY A 109 19.37 -22.34 -19.35
C GLY A 109 17.97 -21.83 -18.97
N PRO A 110 16.96 -22.71 -18.91
CA PRO A 110 15.63 -22.33 -18.43
C PRO A 110 15.70 -21.92 -16.96
N CYS A 111 15.24 -20.70 -16.63
CA CYS A 111 15.13 -20.23 -15.26
C CYS A 111 13.67 -20.22 -14.80
N THR A 112 13.46 -20.58 -13.54
CA THR A 112 12.16 -20.55 -12.87
C THR A 112 12.28 -19.67 -11.64
N ARG A 113 11.74 -18.45 -11.70
CA ARG A 113 11.82 -17.48 -10.60
C ARG A 113 10.48 -16.81 -10.35
N ILE A 114 10.25 -16.39 -9.10
CA ILE A 114 9.12 -15.51 -8.80
C ILE A 114 9.28 -14.22 -9.60
N ASP A 115 8.24 -13.85 -10.34
CA ASP A 115 8.23 -12.64 -11.16
C ASP A 115 7.58 -11.48 -10.44
N LYS A 116 6.28 -11.60 -10.18
CA LYS A 116 5.49 -10.64 -9.42
C LYS A 116 4.97 -11.30 -8.16
N TRP A 117 4.85 -10.52 -7.09
CA TRP A 117 4.34 -10.99 -5.82
C TRP A 117 3.68 -9.85 -5.04
N GLN A 118 2.73 -10.21 -4.19
CA GLN A 118 2.12 -9.34 -3.20
C GLN A 118 1.83 -10.15 -1.94
N ILE A 119 2.03 -9.52 -0.78
CA ILE A 119 1.55 -10.03 0.50
C ILE A 119 0.57 -8.99 1.06
N LYS A 120 -0.63 -9.44 1.41
CA LYS A 120 -1.64 -8.63 2.11
C LYS A 120 -2.22 -9.48 3.22
N GLU A 121 -2.11 -8.98 4.45
CA GLU A 121 -2.48 -9.76 5.64
C GLU A 121 -1.71 -11.08 5.68
N ASN A 122 -2.38 -12.22 5.81
CA ASN A 122 -1.81 -13.57 5.78
C ASN A 122 -1.78 -14.19 4.37
N VAL A 123 -2.21 -13.48 3.33
CA VAL A 123 -2.29 -13.99 1.96
C VAL A 123 -1.05 -13.60 1.16
N PHE A 124 -0.38 -14.60 0.59
CA PHE A 124 0.71 -14.45 -0.36
C PHE A 124 0.26 -14.85 -1.76
N VAL A 125 0.35 -13.92 -2.71
CA VAL A 125 0.07 -14.16 -4.12
C VAL A 125 1.31 -13.90 -4.94
N TYR A 126 1.66 -14.82 -5.82
CA TYR A 126 2.85 -14.69 -6.66
C TYR A 126 2.69 -15.40 -8.00
N THR A 127 3.46 -14.94 -8.98
CA THR A 127 3.59 -15.60 -10.27
C THR A 127 4.99 -16.14 -10.45
N ILE A 128 5.11 -17.22 -11.21
CA ILE A 128 6.39 -17.82 -11.57
C ILE A 128 6.64 -17.53 -13.05
N ARG A 129 7.83 -16.98 -13.34
CA ARG A 129 8.33 -16.82 -14.69
C ARG A 129 9.15 -18.04 -15.06
N HIS A 130 8.75 -18.68 -16.14
CA HIS A 130 9.54 -19.68 -16.85
C HIS A 130 10.19 -19.00 -18.05
N SER A 131 11.51 -19.00 -18.12
CA SER A 131 12.20 -18.55 -19.34
C SER A 131 12.48 -19.75 -20.23
N GLU A 132 11.88 -19.78 -21.43
CA GLU A 132 12.28 -20.72 -22.46
C GLU A 132 13.25 -20.02 -23.43
N ASN A 133 14.41 -20.61 -23.66
CA ASN A 133 15.33 -20.13 -24.69
C ASN A 133 14.93 -20.75 -26.04
N VAL A 134 14.20 -19.99 -26.85
CA VAL A 134 14.00 -20.32 -28.26
C VAL A 134 14.80 -19.33 -29.09
N ILE A 135 15.94 -19.78 -29.62
CA ILE A 135 16.69 -19.13 -30.71
C ILE A 135 16.88 -17.61 -30.48
N GLY A 136 17.55 -17.23 -29.40
CA GLY A 136 17.94 -15.83 -29.15
C GLY A 136 16.81 -14.87 -28.74
N ILE A 137 15.56 -15.33 -28.65
CA ILE A 137 14.42 -14.55 -28.13
C ILE A 137 14.02 -15.12 -26.76
N ARG A 138 14.17 -14.32 -25.70
CA ARG A 138 13.62 -14.67 -24.38
C ARG A 138 12.11 -14.41 -24.40
N ASN A 139 11.33 -15.47 -24.55
CA ASN A 139 9.89 -15.41 -24.32
C ASN A 139 9.62 -15.61 -22.83
N ASN A 140 9.29 -14.52 -22.13
CA ASN A 140 8.88 -14.58 -20.73
C ASN A 140 7.39 -14.90 -20.68
N ILE A 141 7.06 -16.17 -20.40
CA ILE A 141 5.68 -16.63 -20.32
C ILE A 141 5.32 -16.80 -18.84
N VAL A 142 4.31 -16.05 -18.40
CA VAL A 142 3.76 -16.09 -17.05
C VAL A 142 2.27 -16.40 -17.17
N LYS A 143 1.92 -17.67 -17.05
CA LYS A 143 0.54 -18.18 -17.23
C LYS A 143 -0.04 -18.79 -15.96
N GLU A 144 0.69 -18.69 -14.86
CA GLU A 144 0.36 -19.33 -13.61
C GLU A 144 0.45 -18.30 -12.48
N ILE A 145 -0.59 -18.27 -11.65
CA ILE A 145 -0.63 -17.49 -10.42
C ILE A 145 -0.92 -18.43 -9.25
N TYR A 146 -0.20 -18.21 -8.16
CA TYR A 146 -0.28 -18.97 -6.94
C TYR A 146 -0.84 -18.08 -5.85
N TRP A 147 -1.68 -18.66 -5.01
CA TRP A 147 -2.25 -18.06 -3.81
C TRP A 147 -1.96 -18.99 -2.65
N GLU A 148 -1.52 -18.43 -1.52
CA GLU A 148 -1.20 -19.20 -0.33
C GLU A 148 -1.61 -18.42 0.92
N ASN A 149 -2.27 -19.12 1.85
CA ASN A 149 -2.49 -18.63 3.19
C ASN A 149 -1.29 -19.02 4.07
N LEU A 150 -0.56 -18.01 4.57
CA LEU A 150 0.67 -18.18 5.34
C LEU A 150 0.45 -18.69 6.77
N GLU A 151 -0.79 -18.70 7.27
CA GLU A 151 -1.15 -19.22 8.58
C GLU A 151 -1.63 -20.67 8.51
N THR A 152 -2.45 -21.00 7.52
CA THR A 152 -3.05 -22.34 7.38
C THR A 152 -2.24 -23.26 6.47
N GLY A 153 -1.39 -22.70 5.61
CA GLY A 153 -0.70 -23.42 4.54
C GLY A 153 -1.60 -23.81 3.37
N GLU A 154 -2.85 -23.33 3.34
CA GLU A 154 -3.75 -23.56 2.20
C GLU A 154 -3.14 -22.95 0.94
N GLN A 155 -3.12 -23.71 -0.15
CA GLN A 155 -2.56 -23.29 -1.43
C GLN A 155 -3.56 -23.48 -2.56
N ARG A 156 -3.54 -22.55 -3.50
CA ARG A 156 -4.34 -22.60 -4.72
C ARG A 156 -3.52 -22.12 -5.91
N LYS A 157 -3.92 -22.59 -7.09
CA LYS A 157 -3.29 -22.26 -8.36
C LYS A 157 -4.36 -21.94 -9.38
N LEU A 158 -4.16 -20.86 -10.15
CA LEU A 158 -4.97 -20.55 -11.31
C LEU A 158 -4.08 -20.53 -12.56
N LEU A 159 -4.52 -21.23 -13.60
CA LEU A 159 -3.88 -21.28 -14.91
C LEU A 159 -4.60 -20.37 -15.89
N THR A 160 -3.85 -19.68 -16.74
CA THR A 160 -4.39 -18.74 -17.73
C THR A 160 -3.85 -19.05 -19.12
N ASP A 161 -4.69 -18.91 -20.14
CA ASP A 161 -4.26 -19.11 -21.53
C ASP A 161 -3.38 -17.97 -22.03
N GLU A 162 -3.58 -16.78 -21.46
CA GLU A 162 -2.91 -15.52 -21.77
C GLU A 162 -1.84 -15.18 -20.73
N ASN A 163 -0.90 -14.32 -21.12
CA ASN A 163 0.16 -13.85 -20.22
C ASN A 163 -0.41 -12.93 -19.13
N ILE A 164 -0.09 -13.23 -17.87
CA ILE A 164 -0.42 -12.40 -16.71
C ILE A 164 0.44 -11.14 -16.75
N LYS A 165 -0.22 -10.00 -16.90
CA LYS A 165 0.40 -8.67 -16.91
C LYS A 165 0.59 -8.14 -15.51
N ASN A 166 -0.43 -8.22 -14.66
CA ASN A 166 -0.39 -7.69 -13.29
C ASN A 166 -1.48 -8.33 -12.41
N PHE A 167 -1.39 -8.15 -11.09
CA PHE A 167 -2.45 -8.55 -10.17
C PHE A 167 -2.45 -7.71 -8.89
N VAL A 168 -3.57 -7.72 -8.17
CA VAL A 168 -3.69 -7.12 -6.83
C VAL A 168 -4.64 -7.92 -5.92
N ILE A 169 -4.31 -8.00 -4.65
CA ILE A 169 -5.14 -8.60 -3.60
C ILE A 169 -6.14 -7.57 -3.05
N ARG A 170 -7.44 -7.86 -3.21
CA ARG A 170 -8.55 -7.11 -2.60
C ARG A 170 -9.21 -8.01 -1.55
N GLU A 171 -8.99 -7.70 -0.27
CA GLU A 171 -9.40 -8.56 0.85
C GLU A 171 -8.82 -9.97 0.65
N SER A 172 -9.67 -10.95 0.31
CA SER A 172 -9.25 -12.33 -0.02
C SER A 172 -9.37 -12.67 -1.52
N ASP A 173 -9.90 -11.77 -2.34
CA ASP A 173 -9.98 -11.93 -3.80
C ASP A 173 -8.69 -11.46 -4.48
N VAL A 174 -8.42 -11.99 -5.66
CA VAL A 174 -7.31 -11.57 -6.52
C VAL A 174 -7.85 -11.04 -7.84
N CYS A 175 -7.60 -9.76 -8.13
CA CYS A 175 -7.85 -9.18 -9.44
C CYS A 175 -6.60 -9.33 -10.30
N ILE A 176 -6.73 -9.92 -11.48
CA ILE A 176 -5.63 -10.34 -12.34
C ILE A 176 -5.88 -9.75 -13.74
N VAL A 177 -4.85 -9.13 -14.30
CA VAL A 177 -4.87 -8.62 -15.68
C VAL A 177 -4.11 -9.62 -16.55
N VAL A 178 -4.79 -10.17 -17.56
CA VAL A 178 -4.27 -11.20 -18.47
C VAL A 178 -4.57 -10.84 -19.91
N GLY A 179 -3.55 -10.66 -20.75
CA GLY A 179 -3.79 -10.23 -22.13
C GLY A 179 -4.65 -8.95 -22.20
N ASN A 180 -5.85 -9.02 -22.79
CA ASN A 180 -6.84 -7.93 -22.82
C ASN A 180 -8.04 -8.18 -21.88
N ASP A 181 -7.90 -9.11 -20.94
CA ASP A 181 -8.96 -9.53 -20.04
C ASP A 181 -8.61 -9.17 -18.59
N ILE A 182 -9.64 -8.99 -17.77
CA ILE A 182 -9.52 -8.94 -16.31
C ILE A 182 -10.23 -10.15 -15.73
N ILE A 183 -9.55 -10.82 -14.81
CA ILE A 183 -10.07 -11.93 -14.03
C ILE A 183 -10.19 -11.49 -12.57
N LEU A 184 -11.37 -11.69 -11.99
CA LEU A 184 -11.55 -11.68 -10.54
C LEU A 184 -11.61 -13.12 -10.06
N TRP A 185 -10.56 -13.53 -9.35
CA TRP A 185 -10.47 -14.84 -8.72
C TRP A 185 -10.86 -14.72 -7.25
N LYS A 186 -12.00 -15.29 -6.89
CA LYS A 186 -12.60 -15.12 -5.57
C LYS A 186 -12.08 -16.14 -4.56
N ASN A 187 -12.23 -15.81 -3.28
CA ASN A 187 -11.83 -16.70 -2.18
C ASN A 187 -12.64 -18.00 -2.08
N ASP A 188 -13.78 -18.14 -2.74
CA ASP A 188 -14.49 -19.43 -2.86
C ASP A 188 -13.96 -20.29 -4.03
N GLY A 189 -12.96 -19.79 -4.76
CA GLY A 189 -12.39 -20.42 -5.95
C GLY A 189 -13.13 -20.08 -7.24
N SER A 190 -14.25 -19.36 -7.18
CA SER A 190 -14.97 -18.92 -8.38
C SER A 190 -14.17 -17.87 -9.16
N VAL A 191 -14.36 -17.88 -10.48
CA VAL A 191 -13.62 -17.02 -11.40
C VAL A 191 -14.62 -16.25 -12.24
N TYR A 192 -14.54 -14.93 -12.19
CA TYR A 192 -15.28 -14.04 -13.09
C TYR A 192 -14.30 -13.38 -14.06
N LYS A 193 -14.63 -13.40 -15.36
CA LYS A 193 -13.75 -12.90 -16.41
C LYS A 193 -14.48 -11.88 -17.28
N LYS A 194 -13.88 -10.70 -17.47
CA LYS A 194 -14.35 -9.66 -18.38
C LYS A 194 -13.34 -9.46 -19.50
N LYS A 195 -13.81 -9.51 -20.75
CA LYS A 195 -13.01 -9.26 -21.94
C LYS A 195 -13.18 -7.83 -22.43
N TYR A 196 -12.08 -7.17 -22.76
CA TYR A 196 -12.08 -5.83 -23.34
C TYR A 196 -11.77 -5.87 -24.83
N ALA A 197 -12.37 -4.95 -25.60
CA ALA A 197 -12.38 -5.00 -27.05
C ALA A 197 -10.96 -4.90 -27.65
N VAL A 198 -10.15 -3.90 -27.28
CA VAL A 198 -8.71 -3.77 -27.59
C VAL A 198 -8.09 -2.73 -26.64
N GLY A 199 -6.83 -2.91 -26.22
CA GLY A 199 -6.01 -1.83 -25.66
C GLY A 199 -6.17 -1.57 -24.16
N PHE A 200 -6.83 -2.46 -23.42
CA PHE A 200 -6.99 -2.32 -21.98
C PHE A 200 -5.66 -2.66 -21.27
N GLY A 201 -5.06 -1.66 -20.63
CA GLY A 201 -3.60 -1.54 -20.51
C GLY A 201 -3.08 -1.40 -19.09
N PHE A 202 -3.74 -1.95 -18.07
CA PHE A 202 -3.24 -1.98 -16.68
C PHE A 202 -1.95 -2.81 -16.52
N SER A 203 -0.86 -2.36 -17.13
CA SER A 203 0.45 -2.99 -17.07
C SER A 203 1.25 -2.52 -15.87
N ASP A 204 1.06 -1.26 -15.48
CA ASP A 204 2.02 -0.57 -14.62
C ASP A 204 1.70 -0.81 -13.13
N LEU A 205 0.50 -0.47 -12.68
CA LEU A 205 0.10 -0.63 -11.27
C LEU A 205 -1.39 -0.94 -11.12
N LEU A 206 -1.71 -1.84 -10.19
CA LEU A 206 -3.05 -2.05 -9.66
C LEU A 206 -3.08 -1.73 -8.18
N ILE A 207 -4.14 -1.08 -7.72
CA ILE A 207 -4.34 -0.69 -6.33
C ILE A 207 -5.70 -1.19 -5.89
N ALA A 208 -5.73 -1.97 -4.81
CA ALA A 208 -6.96 -2.34 -4.14
C ALA A 208 -7.07 -1.52 -2.85
N ALA A 209 -8.07 -0.64 -2.80
CA ALA A 209 -8.32 0.22 -1.65
C ALA A 209 -9.82 0.29 -1.37
N ASP A 210 -10.20 -0.01 -0.13
CA ASP A 210 -11.58 -0.27 0.27
C ASP A 210 -12.21 -1.35 -0.65
N ASP A 211 -13.39 -1.07 -1.20
CA ASP A 211 -14.14 -1.92 -2.14
C ASP A 211 -13.74 -1.70 -3.61
N LYS A 212 -12.78 -0.82 -3.88
CA LYS A 212 -12.42 -0.36 -5.23
C LYS A 212 -11.10 -0.96 -5.69
N ILE A 213 -11.01 -1.18 -6.99
CA ILE A 213 -9.76 -1.47 -7.67
C ILE A 213 -9.49 -0.32 -8.64
N TYR A 214 -8.29 0.23 -8.58
CA TYR A 214 -7.79 1.19 -9.54
C TYR A 214 -6.71 0.54 -10.36
N GLY A 215 -6.72 0.81 -11.65
CA GLY A 215 -5.58 0.54 -12.48
C GLY A 215 -4.98 1.84 -12.97
N VAL A 216 -3.67 1.93 -12.82
CA VAL A 216 -2.89 3.13 -13.07
C VAL A 216 -1.88 2.79 -14.14
N GLU A 217 -1.95 3.54 -15.22
CA GLU A 217 -1.01 3.54 -16.32
C GLU A 217 -0.16 4.80 -16.24
N SER A 218 0.95 4.84 -16.98
CA SER A 218 1.82 6.02 -17.07
C SER A 218 1.12 7.33 -17.44
N SER A 219 -0.07 7.30 -18.04
CA SER A 219 -0.81 8.52 -18.44
C SER A 219 -2.28 8.54 -18.06
N CYS A 220 -2.82 7.44 -17.51
CA CYS A 220 -4.25 7.28 -17.30
C CYS A 220 -4.53 6.57 -15.97
N VAL A 221 -5.64 6.93 -15.36
CA VAL A 221 -6.14 6.30 -14.14
C VAL A 221 -7.56 5.85 -14.41
N TYR A 222 -7.82 4.58 -14.12
CA TYR A 222 -9.14 4.02 -14.25
C TYR A 222 -9.56 3.38 -12.93
N LYS A 223 -10.86 3.37 -12.72
CA LYS A 223 -11.53 2.73 -11.61
C LYS A 223 -12.34 1.56 -12.15
N LEU A 224 -12.22 0.41 -11.51
CA LEU A 224 -13.05 -0.76 -11.77
C LEU A 224 -14.19 -0.79 -10.77
N ASP A 225 -15.40 -0.99 -11.28
CA ASP A 225 -16.57 -1.28 -10.45
C ASP A 225 -16.60 -2.77 -10.04
N PRO A 226 -17.56 -3.20 -9.17
CA PRO A 226 -17.69 -4.59 -8.77
C PRO A 226 -17.95 -5.58 -9.93
N ASN A 227 -18.45 -5.12 -11.07
CA ASN A 227 -18.68 -5.92 -12.28
C ASN A 227 -17.47 -5.94 -13.22
N LEU A 228 -16.34 -5.39 -12.77
CA LEU A 228 -15.13 -5.18 -13.56
C LEU A 228 -15.37 -4.29 -14.78
N ASP A 229 -16.36 -3.41 -14.77
CA ASP A 229 -16.48 -2.33 -15.75
C ASP A 229 -15.54 -1.19 -15.38
N SER A 230 -14.84 -0.68 -16.39
CA SER A 230 -13.85 0.36 -16.21
C SER A 230 -14.40 1.75 -16.49
N GLN A 231 -14.09 2.69 -15.61
CA GLN A 231 -14.29 4.11 -15.82
C GLN A 231 -12.94 4.82 -15.78
N GLU A 232 -12.59 5.55 -16.84
CA GLU A 232 -11.47 6.51 -16.78
C GLU A 232 -11.85 7.63 -15.81
N ILE A 233 -11.03 7.83 -14.77
CA ILE A 233 -11.23 8.87 -13.76
C ILE A 233 -10.19 9.99 -13.87
N GLY A 234 -9.17 9.79 -14.71
CA GLY A 234 -8.12 10.78 -14.92
C GLY A 234 -7.21 10.45 -16.07
N ARG A 235 -6.76 11.47 -16.79
CA ARG A 235 -5.77 11.38 -17.86
C ARG A 235 -4.82 12.56 -17.79
N THR A 236 -3.54 12.29 -18.02
CA THR A 236 -2.51 13.33 -18.06
C THR A 236 -2.45 13.99 -19.44
N SER A 237 -2.07 15.26 -19.49
CA SER A 237 -1.68 15.92 -20.75
C SER A 237 -0.35 15.36 -21.26
N GLY A 238 -0.18 15.23 -22.58
CA GLY A 238 0.77 14.32 -23.23
C GLY A 238 2.25 14.34 -22.85
N MET A 239 2.77 15.37 -22.16
CA MET A 239 4.15 15.39 -21.66
C MET A 239 4.30 14.93 -20.19
N TYR A 240 3.18 14.78 -19.48
CA TYR A 240 3.15 14.39 -18.07
C TYR A 240 2.97 12.88 -17.92
N LYS A 241 3.78 12.27 -17.05
CA LYS A 241 3.67 10.86 -16.67
C LYS A 241 3.28 10.73 -15.20
N ILE A 242 2.46 9.74 -14.86
CA ILE A 242 2.12 9.41 -13.47
C ILE A 242 3.33 8.71 -12.83
N GLY A 243 3.89 9.33 -11.79
CA GLY A 243 5.04 8.78 -11.06
C GLY A 243 4.70 8.27 -9.66
N ALA A 244 3.61 8.77 -9.07
CA ALA A 244 3.16 8.34 -7.75
C ALA A 244 1.65 8.46 -7.60
N VAL A 245 1.11 7.70 -6.66
CA VAL A 245 -0.30 7.67 -6.29
C VAL A 245 -0.45 7.56 -4.78
N GLU A 246 -1.52 8.16 -4.27
CA GLU A 246 -1.93 8.00 -2.88
C GLU A 246 -3.43 7.73 -2.81
N TYR A 247 -3.82 6.81 -1.93
CA TYR A 247 -5.21 6.67 -1.54
C TYR A 247 -5.38 7.19 -0.12
N PHE A 248 -6.05 8.33 0.01
CA PHE A 248 -6.22 9.02 1.29
C PHE A 248 -7.61 9.65 1.35
N ASN A 249 -8.25 9.62 2.53
CA ASN A 249 -9.62 10.10 2.72
C ASN A 249 -10.62 9.54 1.68
N ARG A 250 -10.50 8.24 1.38
CA ARG A 250 -11.34 7.50 0.41
C ARG A 250 -11.29 8.02 -1.03
N ARG A 251 -10.25 8.77 -1.38
CA ARG A 251 -10.00 9.31 -2.72
C ARG A 251 -8.62 8.90 -3.20
N LEU A 252 -8.54 8.50 -4.46
CA LEU A 252 -7.26 8.33 -5.13
C LEU A 252 -6.76 9.69 -5.62
N SER A 253 -5.50 10.00 -5.34
CA SER A 253 -4.78 11.10 -5.97
C SER A 253 -3.57 10.57 -6.70
N TRP A 254 -3.20 11.22 -7.80
CA TRP A 254 -2.02 10.86 -8.59
C TRP A 254 -1.16 12.09 -8.87
N TYR A 255 0.15 11.86 -8.81
CA TYR A 255 1.18 12.86 -8.99
C TYR A 255 1.85 12.62 -10.34
N CYS A 256 1.74 13.62 -11.18
CA CYS A 256 2.31 13.62 -12.50
C CYS A 256 3.57 14.47 -12.53
N TYR A 257 4.53 14.06 -13.33
CA TYR A 257 5.74 14.81 -13.59
C TYR A 257 5.95 14.98 -15.10
N GLU A 258 6.55 16.09 -15.49
CA GLU A 258 7.07 16.33 -16.83
C GLU A 258 8.58 16.42 -16.72
N GLU A 259 9.30 15.59 -17.48
CA GLU A 259 10.76 15.61 -17.55
C GLU A 259 11.16 16.62 -18.63
N GLU A 260 11.62 17.80 -18.21
CA GLU A 260 12.24 18.75 -19.14
C GLU A 260 13.72 18.38 -19.29
N VAL A 261 14.02 17.65 -20.37
CA VAL A 261 15.41 17.31 -20.72
C VAL A 261 16.07 18.56 -21.31
N HIS A 262 16.81 19.29 -20.48
CA HIS A 262 17.64 20.40 -20.93
C HIS A 262 19.03 19.89 -21.32
N ILE A 263 19.47 20.21 -22.54
CA ILE A 263 20.72 19.67 -23.12
C ILE A 263 21.98 20.21 -22.40
N PHE A 264 21.88 21.33 -21.66
CA PHE A 264 23.02 22.01 -21.03
C PHE A 264 22.79 22.50 -19.59
N SER A 265 21.61 22.28 -19.02
CA SER A 265 21.27 22.52 -17.62
C SER A 265 20.59 21.26 -17.11
N GLY A 266 20.79 20.81 -15.87
CA GLY A 266 20.18 19.56 -15.41
C GLY A 266 18.65 19.50 -15.62
N SER A 267 18.08 18.30 -15.59
CA SER A 267 16.63 18.10 -15.74
C SER A 267 15.84 18.93 -14.73
N SER A 268 14.86 19.70 -15.20
CA SER A 268 13.80 20.29 -14.36
C SER A 268 12.56 19.41 -14.37
N TRP A 269 11.82 19.43 -13.27
CA TRP A 269 10.62 18.61 -13.09
C TRP A 269 9.44 19.51 -12.74
N ASN A 270 8.41 19.51 -13.58
CA ASN A 270 7.13 20.14 -13.25
C ASN A 270 6.18 19.09 -12.68
N TYR A 271 5.63 19.32 -11.49
CA TYR A 271 4.73 18.39 -10.83
C TYR A 271 3.29 18.88 -10.84
N LYS A 272 2.34 17.96 -11.03
CA LYS A 272 0.90 18.22 -10.90
C LYS A 272 0.26 17.13 -10.04
N LYS A 273 -0.62 17.53 -9.12
CA LYS A 273 -1.45 16.61 -8.34
C LYS A 273 -2.88 16.67 -8.87
N TYR A 274 -3.47 15.50 -9.05
CA TYR A 274 -4.88 15.35 -9.38
C TYR A 274 -5.52 14.46 -8.32
N THR A 275 -6.81 14.68 -8.05
CA THR A 275 -7.58 13.93 -7.05
C THR A 275 -8.93 13.55 -7.65
N GLU A 276 -9.36 12.30 -7.42
CA GLU A 276 -10.66 11.79 -7.85
C GLU A 276 -11.78 12.73 -7.42
N GLY A 277 -12.55 13.25 -8.39
CA GLY A 277 -13.71 14.11 -8.16
C GLY A 277 -13.40 15.59 -7.92
N GLU A 278 -12.15 16.04 -8.07
CA GLU A 278 -11.76 17.45 -7.96
C GLU A 278 -11.31 18.02 -9.31
N GLU A 279 -11.71 19.26 -9.62
CA GLU A 279 -11.17 19.99 -10.76
C GLU A 279 -9.73 20.46 -10.45
N ASN A 280 -8.76 19.92 -11.19
CA ASN A 280 -7.34 20.31 -11.27
C ASN A 280 -6.83 21.27 -10.18
N SER A 281 -6.35 20.73 -9.05
CA SER A 281 -5.59 21.51 -8.08
C SER A 281 -4.12 21.64 -8.54
N TYR A 282 -3.75 22.80 -9.08
CA TYR A 282 -2.35 23.09 -9.38
C TYR A 282 -1.57 23.33 -8.08
N SER A 283 -0.54 22.53 -7.83
CA SER A 283 0.41 22.74 -6.74
C SER A 283 1.79 23.03 -7.32
N SER A 284 2.06 24.29 -7.69
CA SER A 284 3.42 24.77 -7.86
C SER A 284 4.03 25.03 -6.49
N GLY A 285 4.65 24.00 -5.93
CA GLY A 285 5.36 24.11 -4.66
C GLY A 285 5.96 22.79 -4.29
N HIS A 286 7.11 22.84 -3.61
CA HIS A 286 7.93 21.75 -3.08
C HIS A 286 7.21 20.74 -2.14
N ASN A 287 5.89 20.68 -2.14
CA ASN A 287 5.05 19.95 -1.19
C ASN A 287 4.41 18.73 -1.87
N GLY A 288 5.17 17.67 -2.13
CA GLY A 288 4.63 16.42 -2.69
C GLY A 288 5.68 15.35 -3.02
N PHE A 289 5.23 14.17 -3.44
CA PHE A 289 6.07 13.06 -3.90
C PHE A 289 7.06 13.51 -4.99
N TYR A 290 8.37 13.45 -4.72
CA TYR A 290 9.42 13.78 -5.69
C TYR A 290 9.68 12.63 -6.67
N ALA A 291 8.76 12.33 -7.57
CA ALA A 291 8.92 11.25 -8.55
C ALA A 291 10.22 11.32 -9.42
N GLY A 292 10.99 12.42 -9.35
CA GLY A 292 12.21 12.66 -10.12
C GLY A 292 13.49 11.96 -9.63
N SER A 293 13.53 11.34 -8.43
CA SER A 293 14.73 10.57 -8.00
C SER A 293 14.73 9.12 -8.48
N LEU A 294 13.76 8.77 -9.30
CA LEU A 294 13.43 7.43 -9.68
C LEU A 294 13.85 7.28 -11.14
N ASP A 295 15.01 6.64 -11.32
CA ASP A 295 15.57 6.24 -12.61
C ASP A 295 14.46 5.78 -13.57
N VAL A 296 14.55 6.11 -14.87
CA VAL A 296 13.52 6.03 -15.96
C VAL A 296 12.81 4.66 -16.10
N TYR A 297 13.19 3.70 -15.27
CA TYR A 297 12.78 2.30 -15.19
C TYR A 297 12.08 1.91 -13.88
N SER A 298 11.68 2.85 -13.03
CA SER A 298 11.05 2.56 -11.74
C SER A 298 9.53 2.70 -11.82
N GLY A 299 8.80 1.71 -11.28
CA GLY A 299 7.35 1.67 -11.32
C GLY A 299 6.68 2.80 -10.51
N ILE A 300 5.38 2.97 -10.70
CA ILE A 300 4.55 3.97 -10.02
C ILE A 300 4.60 3.76 -8.50
N LEU A 301 4.93 4.82 -7.76
CA LEU A 301 5.01 4.81 -6.31
C LEU A 301 3.63 4.80 -5.64
N VAL A 302 3.47 4.02 -4.57
CA VAL A 302 2.27 4.04 -3.73
C VAL A 302 2.60 4.63 -2.37
N GLY A 303 1.86 5.65 -1.94
CA GLY A 303 2.01 6.22 -0.60
C GLY A 303 1.51 5.32 0.51
N VAL A 304 2.20 5.38 1.65
CA VAL A 304 1.87 4.62 2.87
C VAL A 304 1.57 5.59 4.00
N PHE A 305 0.46 5.38 4.70
CA PHE A 305 -0.12 6.37 5.59
C PHE A 305 -0.35 5.80 6.98
N SER A 306 0.02 6.54 8.01
CA SER A 306 -0.46 6.34 9.37
C SER A 306 -1.44 7.45 9.75
N LYS A 307 -1.90 7.46 11.01
CA LYS A 307 -2.84 8.47 11.51
C LYS A 307 -2.30 9.89 11.39
N ASN A 308 -1.06 10.11 11.78
CA ASN A 308 -0.45 11.44 11.86
C ASN A 308 0.69 11.66 10.86
N TYR A 309 1.06 10.65 10.08
CA TYR A 309 2.21 10.69 9.20
C TYR A 309 1.98 10.00 7.87
N ARG A 310 2.78 10.37 6.88
CA ARG A 310 2.79 9.79 5.54
C ARG A 310 4.23 9.49 5.15
N LEU A 311 4.48 8.29 4.64
CA LEU A 311 5.74 7.91 4.01
C LEU A 311 5.64 8.22 2.52
N LEU A 312 6.44 9.20 2.10
CA LEU A 312 6.57 9.60 0.71
C LEU A 312 7.99 9.23 0.28
N GLN A 313 8.10 8.24 -0.61
CA GLN A 313 9.39 7.66 -0.99
C GLN A 313 10.16 7.12 0.22
N ASP A 314 11.28 7.77 0.55
CA ASP A 314 12.20 7.42 1.62
C ASP A 314 12.14 8.45 2.75
N GLU A 315 11.07 9.23 2.82
CA GLU A 315 10.89 10.32 3.77
C GLU A 315 9.54 10.24 4.47
N ILE A 316 9.57 10.33 5.79
CA ILE A 316 8.36 10.40 6.61
C ILE A 316 8.05 11.87 6.86
N TRP A 317 6.85 12.27 6.49
CA TRP A 317 6.32 13.60 6.68
C TRP A 317 5.10 13.56 7.61
N SER A 318 4.82 14.68 8.25
CA SER A 318 3.53 14.93 8.91
C SER A 318 2.36 14.75 7.94
N ILE A 319 1.19 14.38 8.45
CA ILE A 319 0.03 14.09 7.60
C ILE A 319 -0.44 15.32 6.81
N ASP A 320 -0.14 16.55 7.22
CA ASP A 320 -0.43 17.76 6.44
C ASP A 320 0.67 18.12 5.42
N ASN A 321 1.70 17.28 5.32
CA ASN A 321 2.87 17.43 4.45
C ASN A 321 3.70 18.71 4.71
N LYS A 322 3.61 19.32 5.90
CA LYS A 322 4.34 20.56 6.21
C LYS A 322 5.73 20.32 6.80
N ASN A 323 5.86 19.25 7.57
CA ASN A 323 7.10 18.95 8.31
C ASN A 323 7.64 17.58 7.92
N LYS A 324 8.89 17.54 7.47
CA LYS A 324 9.68 16.31 7.37
C LYS A 324 10.11 15.87 8.77
N ILE A 325 9.83 14.62 9.11
CA ILE A 325 10.10 14.06 10.44
C ILE A 325 11.44 13.33 10.44
N CYS A 326 11.62 12.39 9.53
CA CYS A 326 12.84 11.61 9.39
C CYS A 326 12.90 10.92 8.01
N SER A 327 13.98 10.20 7.74
CA SER A 327 14.13 9.39 6.53
C SER A 327 13.89 7.91 6.83
N PHE A 328 13.25 7.22 5.90
CA PHE A 328 13.03 5.78 5.88
C PHE A 328 13.77 5.18 4.69
N LYS A 329 15.03 4.78 4.90
CA LYS A 329 15.88 4.24 3.83
C LYS A 329 15.47 2.80 3.49
N ARG A 330 14.50 2.66 2.60
CA ARG A 330 14.06 1.37 2.04
C ARG A 330 15.00 0.90 0.92
N LYS A 331 14.84 -0.35 0.51
CA LYS A 331 15.52 -0.88 -0.66
C LYS A 331 14.95 -0.26 -1.94
N THR A 332 15.80 0.28 -2.80
CA THR A 332 15.40 0.98 -4.04
C THR A 332 15.61 0.16 -5.31
N SER A 333 15.97 -1.13 -5.21
CA SER A 333 16.29 -1.94 -6.37
C SER A 333 15.09 -2.24 -7.25
N LYS A 334 15.27 -2.16 -8.58
CA LYS A 334 14.25 -2.38 -9.63
C LYS A 334 13.60 -3.77 -9.57
N ASP A 335 14.32 -4.76 -9.04
CA ASP A 335 13.87 -6.15 -8.98
C ASP A 335 13.12 -6.49 -7.69
N SER A 336 13.11 -5.59 -6.71
CA SER A 336 12.31 -5.70 -5.49
C SER A 336 11.15 -4.73 -5.62
N ASN A 337 9.97 -5.00 -5.06
CA ASN A 337 8.82 -4.07 -5.04
C ASN A 337 9.11 -2.79 -4.19
N GLN A 338 10.22 -2.11 -4.45
CA GLN A 338 10.78 -0.96 -3.72
C GLN A 338 10.75 -1.11 -2.20
N GLY A 339 11.07 -2.32 -1.71
CA GLY A 339 10.95 -2.69 -0.31
C GLY A 339 9.49 -2.69 0.14
N GLN A 340 8.94 -3.87 0.41
CA GLN A 340 7.60 -3.94 1.02
C GLN A 340 7.59 -3.13 2.31
N VAL A 341 6.66 -2.19 2.39
CA VAL A 341 6.49 -1.31 3.54
C VAL A 341 5.02 -1.19 3.88
N ILE A 342 4.75 -1.18 5.18
CA ILE A 342 3.43 -1.00 5.74
C ILE A 342 3.48 0.06 6.83
N SER A 343 2.34 0.65 7.11
CA SER A 343 2.08 1.40 8.33
C SER A 343 1.20 0.58 9.26
N ILE A 344 1.33 0.82 10.56
CA ILE A 344 0.33 0.47 11.55
C ILE A 344 -0.37 1.77 11.92
N PRO A 345 -1.53 2.09 11.30
CA PRO A 345 -2.03 3.46 11.29
C PRO A 345 -2.26 4.04 12.68
N GLU A 346 -2.89 3.27 13.58
CA GLU A 346 -3.18 3.71 14.94
C GLU A 346 -1.96 3.83 15.86
N LYS A 347 -0.85 3.18 15.49
CA LYS A 347 0.39 3.22 16.28
C LYS A 347 1.41 4.22 15.70
N ASP A 348 1.16 4.85 14.54
CA ASP A 348 2.14 5.70 13.84
C ASP A 348 3.52 5.02 13.68
N ILE A 349 3.48 3.72 13.37
CA ILE A 349 4.67 2.90 13.14
C ILE A 349 4.76 2.58 11.66
N PHE A 350 5.95 2.69 11.09
CA PHE A 350 6.28 2.17 9.76
C PHE A 350 7.22 0.99 9.89
N ILE A 351 6.94 -0.09 9.16
CA ILE A 351 7.78 -1.29 9.08
C ILE A 351 8.01 -1.61 7.62
N GLY A 352 9.23 -1.92 7.25
CA GLY A 352 9.52 -2.28 5.87
C GLY A 352 10.86 -2.92 5.67
N VAL A 353 11.08 -3.35 4.44
CA VAL A 353 12.30 -4.04 4.01
C VAL A 353 13.34 -3.02 3.55
N ALA A 354 14.54 -3.14 4.12
CA ALA A 354 15.72 -2.37 3.76
C ALA A 354 16.87 -3.30 3.37
N GLY A 355 17.81 -2.78 2.58
CA GLY A 355 18.95 -3.55 2.11
C GLY A 355 19.65 -2.85 0.94
N GLU A 356 20.90 -3.21 0.72
CA GLU A 356 21.65 -2.79 -0.47
C GLU A 356 21.54 -3.86 -1.57
N ASP A 357 21.80 -3.46 -2.81
CA ASP A 357 21.80 -4.38 -3.94
C ASP A 357 22.77 -5.55 -3.69
N LYS A 358 22.27 -6.76 -3.94
CA LYS A 358 23.00 -8.03 -3.81
C LYS A 358 23.45 -8.40 -2.38
N LYS A 359 22.98 -7.70 -1.35
CA LYS A 359 23.14 -8.08 0.06
C LYS A 359 21.84 -8.61 0.65
N ALA A 360 21.95 -9.34 1.76
CA ALA A 360 20.82 -9.80 2.54
C ALA A 360 19.96 -8.60 2.99
N GLU A 361 18.66 -8.73 2.76
CA GLU A 361 17.65 -7.78 3.20
C GLU A 361 17.38 -7.95 4.70
N TYR A 362 16.96 -6.86 5.33
CA TYR A 362 16.60 -6.82 6.74
C TYR A 362 15.35 -5.97 6.94
N LEU A 363 14.71 -6.14 8.09
CA LEU A 363 13.53 -5.37 8.47
C LEU A 363 13.94 -4.15 9.27
N ILE A 364 13.36 -3.00 8.92
CA ILE A 364 13.45 -1.78 9.69
C ILE A 364 12.08 -1.34 10.20
N LYS A 365 12.09 -0.72 11.37
CA LYS A 365 10.93 -0.12 12.02
C LYS A 365 11.26 1.33 12.41
N ILE A 366 10.29 2.22 12.29
CA ILE A 366 10.31 3.55 12.91
C ILE A 366 9.03 3.74 13.71
N ASP A 367 9.14 4.01 15.03
CA ASP A 367 8.00 4.33 15.91
C ASP A 367 7.97 5.83 16.19
N LEU A 368 7.07 6.55 15.55
CA LEU A 368 7.10 8.02 15.59
C LEU A 368 6.58 8.61 16.91
N ARG A 369 5.97 7.79 17.77
CA ARG A 369 5.47 8.22 19.09
C ARG A 369 6.58 8.28 20.12
N ASN A 370 7.49 7.29 20.09
CA ASN A 370 8.51 7.10 21.13
C ASN A 370 9.92 7.32 20.59
N GLU A 371 10.23 6.70 19.46
CA GLU A 371 11.59 6.45 19.00
C GLU A 371 11.65 6.80 17.51
N ARG A 372 11.78 8.10 17.20
CA ARG A 372 11.87 8.67 15.83
C ARG A 372 13.18 8.28 15.11
N GLN A 373 13.77 7.15 15.49
CA GLN A 373 14.99 6.59 14.93
C GLN A 373 14.69 5.23 14.32
N THR A 374 15.48 4.86 13.31
CA THR A 374 15.40 3.57 12.65
C THR A 374 15.91 2.46 13.57
N GLN A 375 15.06 1.47 13.81
CA GLN A 375 15.40 0.23 14.50
C GLN A 375 15.48 -0.90 13.49
N ILE A 376 16.53 -1.71 13.54
CA ILE A 376 16.62 -2.95 12.77
C ILE A 376 15.97 -4.06 13.60
N LEU A 377 14.97 -4.73 13.04
CA LEU A 377 14.35 -5.89 13.67
C LEU A 377 15.21 -7.13 13.43
N PRO A 378 15.63 -7.86 14.47
CA PRO A 378 16.54 -8.99 14.32
C PRO A 378 15.85 -10.17 13.64
N VAL A 379 16.37 -10.59 12.48
CA VAL A 379 15.95 -11.81 11.79
C VAL A 379 16.99 -12.89 12.05
N LYS A 380 16.60 -13.94 12.78
CA LYS A 380 17.46 -15.12 12.95
C LYS A 380 17.32 -16.02 11.74
N LEU A 381 18.20 -15.84 10.76
CA LEU A 381 18.28 -16.76 9.62
C LEU A 381 18.73 -18.15 10.10
N PRO A 382 18.24 -19.24 9.50
CA PRO A 382 18.72 -20.58 9.81
C PRO A 382 20.22 -20.61 9.51
N LYS A 383 21.03 -21.16 10.42
CA LYS A 383 22.44 -21.43 10.12
C LYS A 383 22.47 -22.51 9.04
N GLU A 384 23.24 -22.27 7.98
CA GLU A 384 23.51 -23.25 6.91
C GLU A 384 24.09 -24.55 7.47
#